data_AF-A0A847CIE7-F1
#
_entry.id   AF-A0A847CIE7-F1
#
_cell.length_a   1.000
_cell.length_b   1.000
_cell.length_c   1.000
_cell.angle_alpha   90.00
_cell.angle_beta   90.00
_cell.angle_gamma   90.00
#
_symmetry.space_group_name_H-M   'P 1'
#
loop_
_entity.id
_entity.type
_entity.pdbx_description
1 polymer ?
#
loop_
_entity_poly.entity_id
_entity_poly.type
_entity_poly.pdbx_seq_one_letter_code
_entity_poly.pdbx_strand_id
1 'polypeptide(L)'
;MSDEVKKNTLGTKVSSFIEKRKFIIILILCVILFYVVGYIVGSAIGSSSKNKSLSKIEEITYNLTNESMNLSDEEIETRRNEALSALEPFVKKSGISGARANMLCAEIVYQQKKYDDAANYWKNVASKSKKSYLAPIAYYNLGVCYEQLGNTQ
;
A
#
# COMPACT_ATOMS: atom_id res chain seq x y z
N MET A 1 -11.54 58.61 16.20
CA MET A 1 -10.16 58.80 16.73
C MET A 1 -9.68 57.65 17.64
N SER A 2 -10.38 56.50 17.71
CA SER A 2 -10.01 55.36 18.57
C SER A 2 -9.26 54.23 17.85
N ASP A 3 -9.44 54.09 16.53
CA ASP A 3 -8.93 52.92 15.80
C ASP A 3 -7.48 53.09 15.31
N GLU A 4 -7.06 54.31 14.94
CA GLU A 4 -5.66 54.60 14.60
C GLU A 4 -4.71 54.46 15.80
N VAL A 5 -5.15 54.90 16.99
CA VAL A 5 -4.37 54.77 18.22
C VAL A 5 -4.22 53.30 18.64
N LYS A 6 -5.29 52.48 18.50
CA LYS A 6 -5.22 51.03 18.73
C LYS A 6 -4.29 50.32 17.75
N LYS A 7 -4.34 50.68 16.46
CA LYS A 7 -3.47 50.11 15.40
C LYS A 7 -1.99 50.43 15.65
N ASN A 8 -1.67 51.66 16.04
CA ASN A 8 -0.31 52.08 16.39
C ASN A 8 0.20 51.44 17.69
N THR A 9 -0.69 51.16 18.65
CA THR A 9 -0.32 50.49 19.92
C THR A 9 -0.04 49.00 19.73
N LEU A 10 -0.76 48.33 18.82
CA LEU A 10 -0.52 46.92 18.51
C LEU A 10 0.79 46.74 17.73
N GLY A 11 1.05 47.58 16.72
CA GLY A 11 2.28 47.52 15.92
C GLY A 11 3.55 47.75 16.74
N THR A 12 3.52 48.71 17.67
CA THR A 12 4.66 49.02 18.55
C THR A 12 4.90 47.98 19.64
N LYS A 13 3.83 47.36 20.18
CA LYS A 13 3.96 46.22 21.10
C LYS A 13 4.50 44.98 20.40
N VAL A 14 4.07 44.72 19.17
CA VAL A 14 4.58 43.60 18.36
C VAL A 14 6.04 43.82 17.97
N SER A 15 6.42 45.03 17.55
CA SER A 15 7.82 45.32 17.17
C SER A 15 8.79 45.19 18.35
N SER A 16 8.43 45.73 19.51
CA SER A 16 9.25 45.62 20.73
C SER A 16 9.37 44.19 21.26
N PHE A 17 8.34 43.36 21.06
CA PHE A 17 8.37 41.94 21.42
C PHE A 17 9.26 41.13 20.47
N ILE A 18 9.21 41.43 19.17
CA ILE A 18 10.06 40.81 18.14
C ILE A 18 11.52 41.20 18.36
N GLU A 19 11.83 42.47 18.61
CA GLU A 19 13.21 42.92 18.82
C GLU A 19 13.85 42.28 20.06
N LYS A 20 13.10 42.18 21.17
CA LYS A 20 13.60 41.65 22.44
C LYS A 20 13.79 40.14 22.42
N ARG A 21 13.02 39.40 21.60
CA ARG A 21 13.03 37.93 21.55
C ARG A 21 13.34 37.36 20.17
N LYS A 22 13.93 38.15 19.26
CA LYS A 22 14.24 37.79 17.87
C LYS A 22 14.95 36.44 17.75
N PHE A 23 15.93 36.17 18.60
CA PHE A 23 16.66 34.90 18.60
C PHE A 23 15.77 33.70 18.96
N ILE A 24 14.85 33.85 19.92
CA ILE A 24 13.93 32.79 20.34
C ILE A 24 12.90 32.51 19.23
N ILE A 25 12.39 33.57 18.59
CA ILE A 25 11.43 33.44 17.48
C ILE A 25 12.08 32.75 16.27
N ILE A 26 13.31 33.13 15.93
CA ILE A 26 14.10 32.48 14.86
C ILE A 26 14.34 31.01 15.20
N LEU A 27 14.70 30.69 16.44
CA LEU A 27 14.92 29.31 16.88
C LEU A 27 13.64 28.46 16.75
N ILE A 28 12.49 28.98 17.18
CA ILE A 28 11.20 28.30 17.04
C ILE A 28 10.86 28.08 15.56
N LEU A 29 11.06 29.07 14.70
CA LEU A 29 10.83 28.93 13.25
C LEU A 29 11.75 27.88 12.63
N CYS A 30 13.02 27.83 13.03
CA CYS A 30 13.95 26.78 12.58
C CYS A 30 13.52 25.38 13.04
N VAL A 31 13.02 25.23 14.28
CA VAL A 31 12.52 23.95 14.79
C VAL A 31 11.27 23.51 14.03
N ILE A 32 10.34 24.43 13.74
CA ILE A 32 9.15 24.14 12.93
C ILE A 32 9.57 23.72 11.52
N LEU A 33 10.52 24.43 10.90
CA LEU A 33 11.04 24.09 9.58
C LEU A 33 11.67 22.69 9.58
N PHE A 34 12.48 22.36 10.58
CA PHE A 34 13.08 21.04 10.74
C PHE A 34 12.02 19.93 10.87
N TYR A 35 10.95 20.18 11.64
CA TYR A 35 9.85 19.24 11.78
C TYR A 35 9.10 19.02 10.46
N VAL A 36 8.83 20.09 9.71
CA VAL A 36 8.17 20.01 8.40
C VAL A 36 9.03 19.23 7.41
N VAL A 37 10.33 19.52 7.34
CA VAL A 37 11.27 18.79 6.48
C VAL A 37 11.35 17.32 6.89
N GLY A 38 11.47 17.03 8.18
CA GLY A 38 11.48 15.66 8.70
C GLY A 38 10.20 14.89 8.36
N TYR A 39 9.04 15.52 8.48
CA TYR A 39 7.75 14.94 8.10
C TYR A 39 7.65 14.66 6.59
N ILE A 40 8.11 15.58 5.73
CA ILE A 40 8.12 15.40 4.28
C ILE A 40 9.03 14.23 3.89
N VAL A 41 10.25 14.17 4.42
CA VAL A 41 11.20 13.09 4.13
C VAL A 41 10.67 11.74 4.63
N GLY A 42 10.11 11.70 5.85
CA GLY A 42 9.51 10.49 6.41
C GLY A 42 8.34 9.96 5.58
N SER A 43 7.46 10.86 5.12
CA SER A 43 6.31 10.47 4.28
C SER A 43 6.73 10.01 2.87
N ALA A 44 7.77 10.61 2.27
CA ALA A 44 8.30 10.22 0.95
C ALA A 44 8.96 8.82 0.94
N ILE A 45 9.69 8.47 2.00
CA ILE A 45 10.31 7.14 2.13
C ILE A 45 9.22 6.06 2.29
N GLY A 46 8.15 6.36 3.02
CA GLY A 46 7.02 5.44 3.24
C GLY A 46 6.16 5.18 1.99
N SER A 47 6.01 6.16 1.09
CA SER A 47 5.20 6.03 -0.13
C SER A 47 5.96 5.36 -1.29
N SER A 48 7.28 5.58 -1.40
CA SER A 48 8.11 4.99 -2.46
C SER A 48 8.12 3.45 -2.43
N SER A 49 8.14 2.86 -1.23
CA SER A 49 8.23 1.40 -1.07
C SER A 49 6.96 0.64 -1.48
N LYS A 50 5.79 1.26 -1.33
CA LYS A 50 4.50 0.69 -1.75
C LYS A 50 4.40 0.64 -3.27
N ASN A 51 4.75 1.73 -3.94
CA ASN A 51 4.75 1.82 -5.40
C ASN A 51 5.75 0.83 -6.02
N LYS A 52 6.95 0.71 -5.44
CA LYS A 52 7.94 -0.30 -5.88
C LYS A 52 7.44 -1.73 -5.71
N SER A 53 6.72 -2.03 -4.63
CA SER A 53 6.19 -3.38 -4.41
C SER A 53 5.06 -3.73 -5.38
N LEU A 54 4.17 -2.77 -5.67
CA LEU A 54 3.10 -2.96 -6.65
C LEU A 54 3.66 -3.14 -8.06
N SER A 55 4.61 -2.30 -8.48
CA SER A 55 5.28 -2.42 -9.78
C SER A 55 5.95 -3.79 -9.98
N LYS A 56 6.59 -4.36 -8.95
CA LYS A 56 7.14 -5.72 -9.02
C LYS A 56 6.06 -6.79 -9.14
N ILE A 57 4.94 -6.65 -8.43
CA ILE A 57 3.81 -7.59 -8.55
C ILE A 57 3.18 -7.50 -9.95
N GLU A 58 3.09 -6.30 -10.52
CA GLU A 58 2.63 -6.09 -11.89
C GLU A 58 3.58 -6.69 -12.92
N GLU A 59 4.89 -6.57 -12.73
CA GLU A 59 5.90 -7.25 -13.55
C GLU A 59 5.77 -8.77 -13.49
N ILE A 60 5.58 -9.34 -12.29
CA ILE A 60 5.33 -10.79 -12.13
C ILE A 60 4.03 -11.19 -12.86
N THR A 61 2.98 -10.38 -12.74
CA THR A 61 1.70 -10.62 -13.43
C THR A 61 1.91 -10.60 -14.94
N TYR A 62 2.64 -9.61 -15.45
CA TYR A 62 2.96 -9.49 -16.86
C TYR A 62 3.73 -10.71 -17.37
N ASN A 63 4.78 -11.16 -16.66
CA ASN A 63 5.55 -12.34 -17.06
C ASN A 63 4.71 -13.63 -17.06
N LEU A 64 3.75 -13.71 -16.13
CA LEU A 64 2.81 -14.83 -16.06
C LEU A 64 1.84 -14.83 -17.26
N THR A 65 1.32 -13.66 -17.67
CA THR A 65 0.25 -13.56 -18.69
C THR A 65 0.74 -13.26 -20.10
N ASN A 66 1.92 -12.66 -20.26
CA ASN A 66 2.43 -12.25 -21.56
C ASN A 66 2.73 -13.49 -22.42
N GLU A 67 2.26 -13.48 -23.67
CA GLU A 67 2.44 -14.58 -24.64
C GLU A 67 1.90 -15.95 -24.18
N SER A 68 1.11 -16.00 -23.09
CA SER A 68 0.67 -17.26 -22.50
C SER A 68 -0.29 -18.06 -23.38
N MET A 69 -0.91 -17.42 -24.39
CA MET A 69 -1.87 -18.06 -25.30
C MET A 69 -1.25 -19.10 -26.24
N ASN A 70 0.06 -19.03 -26.47
CA ASN A 70 0.77 -19.94 -27.40
C ASN A 70 1.66 -20.95 -26.67
N LEU A 71 1.61 -20.98 -25.33
CA LEU A 71 2.43 -21.86 -24.51
C LEU A 71 1.75 -23.21 -24.31
N SER A 72 2.57 -24.24 -24.18
CA SER A 72 2.13 -25.55 -23.68
C SER A 72 1.70 -25.48 -22.21
N ASP A 73 0.91 -26.46 -21.77
CA ASP A 73 0.48 -26.56 -20.38
C ASP A 73 1.67 -26.66 -19.40
N GLU A 74 2.77 -27.31 -19.80
CA GLU A 74 3.99 -27.42 -19.00
C GLU A 74 4.71 -26.08 -18.82
N GLU A 75 4.78 -25.26 -19.88
CA GLU A 75 5.36 -23.92 -19.83
C GLU A 75 4.51 -22.98 -18.98
N ILE A 76 3.18 -23.07 -19.09
CA ILE A 76 2.26 -22.29 -18.25
C ILE A 76 2.45 -22.68 -16.78
N GLU A 77 2.56 -23.98 -16.48
CA GLU A 77 2.77 -24.45 -15.11
C GLU A 77 4.12 -24.00 -14.55
N THR A 78 5.18 -24.00 -15.37
CA THR A 78 6.49 -23.48 -14.99
C THR A 78 6.39 -22.00 -14.59
N ARG A 79 5.75 -21.18 -15.43
CA ARG A 79 5.54 -19.75 -15.13
C ARG A 79 4.68 -19.51 -13.89
N ARG A 80 3.66 -20.33 -13.67
CA ARG A 80 2.84 -20.28 -12.44
C ARG A 80 3.70 -20.51 -11.20
N ASN A 81 4.57 -21.51 -11.23
CA ASN A 81 5.44 -21.83 -10.10
C ASN A 81 6.54 -20.78 -9.88
N GLU A 82 7.12 -20.24 -10.95
CA GLU A 82 8.05 -19.09 -10.88
C GLU A 82 7.36 -17.86 -10.28
N ALA A 83 6.14 -17.56 -10.70
CA ALA A 83 5.35 -16.45 -10.16
C ALA A 83 5.07 -16.65 -8.66
N LEU A 84 4.68 -17.85 -8.23
CA LEU A 84 4.47 -18.14 -6.79
C LEU A 84 5.73 -17.89 -5.97
N SER A 85 6.89 -18.36 -6.44
CA SER A 85 8.19 -18.13 -5.80
C SER A 85 8.54 -16.64 -5.73
N ALA A 86 8.35 -15.91 -6.83
CA ALA A 86 8.60 -14.47 -6.89
C ALA A 86 7.65 -13.66 -5.98
N LEU A 87 6.46 -14.19 -5.67
CA LEU A 87 5.45 -13.54 -4.82
C LEU A 87 5.67 -13.74 -3.32
N GLU A 88 6.44 -14.75 -2.89
CA GLU A 88 6.74 -15.04 -1.48
C GLU A 88 7.13 -13.81 -0.63
N PRO A 89 8.05 -12.92 -1.07
CA PRO A 89 8.42 -11.74 -0.28
C PRO A 89 7.29 -10.70 -0.14
N PHE A 90 6.23 -10.81 -0.94
CA PHE A 90 5.14 -9.84 -0.97
C PHE A 90 3.90 -10.32 -0.21
N VAL A 91 3.62 -11.63 -0.13
CA VAL A 91 2.39 -12.13 0.50
C VAL A 91 2.28 -11.79 2.00
N LYS A 92 3.41 -11.56 2.68
CA LYS A 92 3.45 -11.14 4.09
C LYS A 92 3.31 -9.63 4.30
N LYS A 93 3.38 -8.82 3.24
CA LYS A 93 3.28 -7.35 3.35
C LYS A 93 1.87 -6.92 3.79
N SER A 94 1.80 -5.77 4.45
CA SER A 94 0.54 -5.14 4.84
C SER A 94 -0.08 -4.32 3.70
N GLY A 95 -1.39 -4.11 3.75
CA GLY A 95 -2.09 -3.22 2.84
C GLY A 95 -2.17 -3.75 1.41
N ILE A 96 -2.29 -2.82 0.44
CA ILE A 96 -2.63 -3.16 -0.94
C ILE A 96 -1.61 -4.08 -1.63
N SER A 97 -0.31 -3.90 -1.39
CA SER A 97 0.73 -4.74 -2.02
C SER A 97 0.63 -6.19 -1.56
N GLY A 98 0.45 -6.42 -0.26
CA GLY A 98 0.23 -7.77 0.25
C GLY A 98 -1.09 -8.37 -0.23
N ALA A 99 -2.16 -7.57 -0.27
CA ALA A 99 -3.43 -8.01 -0.80
C ALA A 99 -3.30 -8.45 -2.28
N ARG A 100 -2.70 -7.64 -3.15
CA ARG A 100 -2.51 -7.98 -4.57
C ARG A 100 -1.63 -9.20 -4.78
N ALA A 101 -0.56 -9.35 -4.00
CA ALA A 101 0.27 -10.55 -4.05
C ALA A 101 -0.52 -11.81 -3.67
N ASN A 102 -1.30 -11.76 -2.57
CA ASN A 102 -2.15 -12.88 -2.17
C ASN A 102 -3.24 -13.17 -3.21
N MET A 103 -3.82 -12.16 -3.87
CA MET A 103 -4.80 -12.38 -4.94
C MET A 103 -4.20 -13.20 -6.09
N LEU A 104 -3.01 -12.80 -6.56
CA LEU A 104 -2.35 -13.49 -7.67
C LEU A 104 -1.97 -14.93 -7.28
N CYS A 105 -1.45 -15.15 -6.06
CA CYS A 105 -1.22 -16.50 -5.56
C CYS A 105 -2.51 -17.32 -5.52
N ALA A 106 -3.61 -16.74 -5.03
CA ALA A 106 -4.90 -17.42 -4.95
C ALA A 106 -5.41 -17.84 -6.33
N GLU A 107 -5.32 -16.95 -7.32
CA GLU A 107 -5.71 -17.24 -8.70
C GLU A 107 -4.86 -18.37 -9.30
N ILE A 108 -3.54 -18.33 -9.12
CA ILE A 108 -2.62 -19.37 -9.61
C ILE A 108 -2.98 -20.74 -9.01
N VAL A 109 -3.07 -20.84 -7.68
CA VAL A 109 -3.33 -22.13 -7.02
C VAL A 109 -4.76 -22.62 -7.24
N TYR A 110 -5.71 -21.70 -7.45
CA TYR A 110 -7.07 -22.06 -7.89
C TYR A 110 -7.06 -22.74 -9.26
N GLN A 111 -6.30 -22.20 -10.23
CA GLN A 111 -6.15 -22.84 -11.56
C GLN A 111 -5.45 -24.21 -11.46
N GLN A 112 -4.56 -24.39 -10.48
CA GLN A 112 -3.96 -25.68 -10.14
C GLN A 112 -4.91 -26.61 -9.36
N LYS A 113 -6.18 -26.22 -9.15
CA LYS A 113 -7.20 -26.94 -8.38
C LYS A 113 -6.85 -27.16 -6.90
N LYS A 114 -5.89 -26.41 -6.36
CA LYS A 114 -5.52 -26.41 -4.94
C LYS A 114 -6.45 -25.45 -4.18
N TYR A 115 -7.71 -25.83 -4.05
CA TYR A 115 -8.77 -24.95 -3.54
C TYR A 115 -8.58 -24.56 -2.06
N ASP A 116 -7.97 -25.41 -1.25
CA ASP A 116 -7.64 -25.07 0.15
C ASP A 116 -6.58 -23.95 0.22
N ASP A 117 -5.51 -24.07 -0.56
CA ASP A 117 -4.49 -23.02 -0.67
C ASP A 117 -5.10 -21.71 -1.20
N ALA A 118 -5.95 -21.80 -2.22
CA ALA A 118 -6.65 -20.64 -2.79
C ALA A 118 -7.49 -19.94 -1.71
N ALA A 119 -8.27 -20.69 -0.93
CA ALA A 119 -9.08 -20.16 0.16
C ALA A 119 -8.22 -19.45 1.21
N ASN A 120 -7.07 -20.02 1.59
CA ASN A 120 -6.14 -19.42 2.53
C ASN A 120 -5.58 -18.08 2.02
N TYR A 121 -5.22 -17.99 0.74
CA TYR A 121 -4.79 -16.74 0.13
C TYR A 121 -5.92 -15.71 0.04
N TRP A 122 -7.14 -16.10 -0.35
CA TRP A 122 -8.29 -15.18 -0.39
C TRP A 122 -8.65 -14.62 0.99
N LYS A 123 -8.60 -15.45 2.04
CA LYS A 123 -8.75 -15.00 3.42
C LYS A 123 -7.68 -13.95 3.79
N ASN A 124 -6.45 -14.16 3.34
CA ASN A 124 -5.37 -13.19 3.52
C ASN A 124 -5.64 -11.88 2.77
N VAL A 125 -6.17 -11.91 1.55
CA VAL A 125 -6.60 -10.70 0.81
C VAL A 125 -7.61 -9.92 1.64
N ALA A 126 -8.71 -10.56 2.05
CA ALA A 126 -9.77 -9.92 2.81
C ALA A 126 -9.25 -9.28 4.12
N SER A 127 -8.33 -9.97 4.81
CA SER A 127 -7.72 -9.48 6.06
C SER A 127 -6.82 -8.24 5.86
N LYS A 128 -6.12 -8.15 4.71
CA LYS A 128 -5.13 -7.09 4.42
C LYS A 128 -5.74 -5.86 3.77
N SER A 129 -6.94 -5.99 3.19
CA SER A 129 -7.63 -4.94 2.43
C SER A 129 -9.08 -4.68 2.91
N LYS A 130 -9.36 -4.85 4.21
CA LYS A 130 -10.72 -4.79 4.82
C LYS A 130 -11.59 -3.60 4.41
N LYS A 131 -10.99 -2.42 4.13
CA LYS A 131 -11.70 -1.19 3.75
C LYS A 131 -11.71 -0.91 2.24
N SER A 132 -11.17 -1.81 1.44
CA SER A 132 -11.04 -1.70 -0.02
C SER A 132 -12.07 -2.59 -0.72
N TYR A 133 -12.35 -2.28 -1.98
CA TYR A 133 -13.18 -3.11 -2.87
C TYR A 133 -12.65 -4.54 -3.03
N LEU A 134 -11.38 -4.80 -2.69
CA LEU A 134 -10.80 -6.13 -2.69
C LEU A 134 -11.38 -7.07 -1.63
N ALA A 135 -11.92 -6.55 -0.52
CA ALA A 135 -12.51 -7.38 0.53
C ALA A 135 -13.74 -8.17 0.04
N PRO A 136 -14.78 -7.54 -0.56
CA PRO A 136 -15.92 -8.30 -1.08
C PRO A 136 -15.53 -9.27 -2.21
N ILE A 137 -14.60 -8.89 -3.10
CA ILE A 137 -14.08 -9.81 -4.14
C ILE A 137 -13.43 -11.04 -3.50
N ALA A 138 -12.62 -10.83 -2.46
CA ALA A 138 -11.95 -11.91 -1.76
C ALA A 138 -12.93 -12.85 -1.05
N TYR A 139 -13.98 -12.32 -0.42
CA TYR A 139 -15.01 -13.17 0.20
C TYR A 139 -15.82 -13.95 -0.83
N TYR A 140 -16.13 -13.34 -1.98
CA TYR A 140 -16.78 -14.04 -3.07
C TYR A 140 -15.93 -15.23 -3.55
N ASN A 141 -14.66 -14.99 -3.89
CA ASN A 141 -13.78 -16.05 -4.37
C ASN A 141 -13.45 -17.09 -3.29
N LEU A 142 -13.42 -16.70 -2.01
CA LEU A 142 -13.33 -17.64 -0.89
C LEU A 142 -14.55 -18.58 -0.86
N GLY A 143 -15.76 -18.03 -1.07
CA GLY A 143 -16.98 -18.83 -1.22
C GLY A 143 -16.88 -19.82 -2.37
N VAL A 144 -16.42 -19.36 -3.54
CA VAL A 144 -16.18 -20.23 -4.71
C VAL A 144 -15.19 -21.36 -4.38
N CYS A 145 -14.11 -21.08 -3.63
CA CYS A 145 -13.18 -22.13 -3.20
C CYS A 145 -13.86 -23.16 -2.27
N TYR A 146 -14.70 -22.72 -1.34
CA TYR A 146 -15.44 -23.62 -0.45
C TYR A 146 -16.50 -24.44 -1.19
N GLU A 147 -17.14 -23.89 -2.22
CA GLU A 147 -18.01 -24.65 -3.10
C GLU A 147 -17.23 -25.77 -3.81
N GLN A 148 -16.06 -25.48 -4.39
CA GLN A 148 -15.22 -26.49 -5.03
C GLN A 148 -14.78 -27.60 -4.06
N LEU A 149 -14.43 -27.24 -2.82
CA LEU A 149 -14.09 -28.21 -1.77
C LEU A 149 -15.29 -29.08 -1.36
N GLY A 150 -16.50 -28.51 -1.31
CA GLY A 150 -17.74 -29.24 -1.00
C GLY A 150 -18.31 -30.06 -2.17
N ASN A 151 -17.91 -29.77 -3.41
CA ASN A 151 -18.36 -30.42 -4.64
C ASN A 151 -17.47 -31.61 -5.05
N THR A 152 -16.66 -32.13 -4.11
CA THR A 152 -15.86 -33.35 -4.28
C THR A 152 -16.57 -34.61 -3.73
N GLN A 153 -17.89 -34.58 -3.60
CA GLN A 153 -18.74 -35.74 -3.26
C GLN A 153 -19.45 -36.32 -4.47
#